data_AF-A0A514BVN6-F1
#
_entry.id   AF-A0A514BVN6-F1
#
_cell.length_a   1.000
_cell.length_b   1.000
_cell.length_c   1.000
_cell.angle_alpha   90.00
_cell.angle_beta   90.00
_cell.angle_gamma   90.00
#
_symmetry.space_group_name_H-M   'P 1'
#
loop_
_entity.id
_entity.type
_entity.pdbx_description
1 polymer ?
#
loop_
_entity_poly.entity_id
_entity_poly.type
_entity_poly.pdbx_seq_one_letter_code
_entity_poly.pdbx_strand_id
1 'polypeptide(L)' 'MAITPEQLDQLGKFERLQLVEDLWDRFAAEATPETDPAVLDELERRAKWRDAHPAQGKSLAQIASGLGIRL' A
#
# COMPACT_ATOMS: atom_id res chain seq x y z
N MET A 1 -18.40 -1.35 13.24
CA MET A 1 -19.33 -2.30 13.88
C MET A 1 -18.91 -3.69 13.43
N ALA A 2 -18.46 -4.57 14.34
CA ALA A 2 -18.05 -5.93 13.98
C ALA A 2 -19.30 -6.82 13.86
N ILE A 3 -19.40 -7.60 12.79
CA ILE A 3 -20.45 -8.62 12.62
C ILE A 3 -20.04 -9.87 13.42
N THR A 4 -20.99 -10.46 14.16
CA THR A 4 -20.74 -11.71 14.88
C THR A 4 -20.97 -12.93 13.96
N PRO A 5 -20.41 -14.11 14.30
CA PRO A 5 -20.65 -15.34 13.55
C PRO A 5 -22.15 -15.68 13.45
N GLU A 6 -22.93 -15.47 14.52
CA GLU A 6 -24.38 -15.72 14.50
C GLU A 6 -25.12 -14.80 13.53
N GLN A 7 -24.62 -13.57 13.33
CA GLN A 7 -25.18 -12.63 12.35
C GLN A 7 -24.83 -13.02 10.92
N LEU A 8 -23.65 -13.59 10.67
CA LEU A 8 -23.28 -14.13 9.35
C LEU A 8 -24.19 -15.29 8.93
N ASP A 9 -24.56 -16.14 9.88
CA ASP A 9 -25.39 -17.31 9.62
C ASP A 9 -26.82 -16.94 9.18
N GLN A 10 -27.32 -15.78 9.62
CA GLN A 10 -28.63 -15.25 9.25
C GLN A 10 -28.66 -14.66 7.82
N LEU A 11 -27.50 -14.36 7.23
CA LEU A 11 -27.42 -13.82 5.88
C LEU A 11 -27.59 -14.91 4.82
N GLY A 12 -28.37 -14.60 3.79
CA GLY A 12 -28.44 -15.38 2.56
C GLY A 12 -27.14 -15.32 1.75
N LYS A 13 -26.98 -16.25 0.80
CA LYS A 13 -25.78 -16.37 -0.06
C LYS A 13 -25.37 -15.04 -0.71
N PHE A 14 -26.33 -14.30 -1.27
CA PHE A 14 -26.05 -13.03 -1.95
C PHE A 14 -25.69 -11.90 -0.98
N GLU A 15 -26.33 -11.85 0.18
CA GLU A 15 -26.02 -10.86 1.22
C GLU A 15 -24.62 -11.07 1.79
N ARG A 16 -24.18 -12.33 1.94
CA ARG A 16 -22.80 -12.66 2.32
C ARG A 16 -21.80 -12.21 1.26
N LEU A 17 -22.11 -12.36 -0.03
CA LEU A 17 -21.25 -11.89 -1.11
C LEU A 17 -21.13 -10.37 -1.09
N GLN A 18 -22.25 -9.65 -0.98
CA GLN A 18 -22.24 -8.19 -0.87
C GLN A 18 -21.46 -7.71 0.35
N LEU A 19 -21.60 -8.38 1.50
CA LEU A 19 -20.84 -8.04 2.70
C LEU A 19 -19.33 -8.20 2.48
N VAL A 20 -18.90 -9.24 1.77
CA VAL A 20 -17.47 -9.44 1.43
C VAL A 20 -16.99 -8.32 0.52
N GLU A 21 -17.76 -7.97 -0.52
CA GLU A 21 -17.43 -6.85 -1.42
C GLU A 21 -17.30 -5.54 -0.65
N ASP A 22 -18.30 -5.18 0.17
CA ASP A 22 -18.29 -3.97 0.98
C ASP A 22 -17.13 -3.93 1.98
N LEU A 23 -16.72 -5.09 2.51
CA LEU A 23 -15.55 -5.19 3.38
C LEU A 23 -14.26 -4.99 2.60
N TRP A 24 -14.17 -5.56 1.40
CA TRP A 24 -13.00 -5.41 0.53
C TRP A 24 -12.82 -3.96 0.06
N ASP A 25 -13.91 -3.28 -0.31
CA ASP A 25 -13.87 -1.87 -0.71
C ASP A 25 -13.42 -0.97 0.44
N ARG A 26 -13.90 -1.23 1.67
CA ARG A 26 -13.46 -0.51 2.86
C ARG A 26 -11.98 -0.75 3.16
N PHE A 27 -11.54 -2.01 3.11
CA PHE A 27 -10.13 -2.35 3.28
C PHE A 27 -9.25 -1.64 2.23
N ALA A 28 -9.66 -1.65 0.97
CA ALA A 28 -8.93 -0.97 -0.10
C ALA A 28 -8.91 0.56 0.07
N ALA A 29 -9.97 1.16 0.61
CA ALA A 29 -10.04 2.58 0.90
C ALA A 29 -9.18 2.98 2.12
N GLU A 30 -9.03 2.08 3.11
CA GLU A 30 -8.20 2.26 4.29
C GLU A 30 -6.73 1.87 4.06
N ALA A 31 -6.45 1.10 3.00
CA ALA A 31 -5.11 0.71 2.60
C ALA A 31 -4.32 1.94 2.13
N THR A 32 -3.67 2.61 3.07
CA THR A 32 -2.56 3.49 2.74
C THR A 32 -1.39 2.66 2.20
N PRO A 33 -0.60 3.18 1.24
CA PRO A 33 0.67 2.57 0.90
C PRO A 33 1.53 2.43 2.16
N GLU A 34 1.62 1.22 2.71
CA GLU A 34 2.61 0.92 3.74
C GLU A 34 3.97 0.99 3.06
N THR A 35 4.67 2.10 3.27
CA THR A 35 6.05 2.19 2.81
C THR A 35 6.90 1.51 3.86
N ASP A 36 7.36 0.30 3.54
CA ASP A 36 8.30 -0.45 4.37
C ASP A 36 9.47 0.47 4.78
N PRO A 37 9.77 0.64 6.08
CA PRO A 37 10.89 1.45 6.55
C PRO A 37 12.21 1.10 5.85
N ALA A 38 12.46 -0.17 5.52
CA ALA A 38 13.65 -0.58 4.79
C ALA A 38 13.71 0.01 3.38
N VAL A 39 12.55 0.22 2.75
CA VAL A 39 12.44 0.86 1.43
C VAL A 39 12.66 2.37 1.53
N LEU A 40 12.21 3.02 2.62
CA LEU A 40 12.52 4.42 2.89
C LEU A 40 14.01 4.65 3.13
N ASP A 41 14.65 3.78 3.93
CA ASP A 41 16.10 3.85 4.19
C ASP A 41 16.90 3.71 2.88
N GLU A 42 16.49 2.79 2.01
CA GLU A 42 17.13 2.60 0.71
C GLU A 42 16.87 3.77 -0.25
N LEU A 43 15.67 4.36 -0.24
CA LEU A 43 15.37 5.59 -0.98
C LEU A 43 16.30 6.73 -0.53
N GLU A 44 16.44 6.94 0.79
CA GLU A 44 17.30 7.98 1.35
C GLU A 44 18.77 7.75 0.97
N ARG A 45 19.25 6.50 1.09
CA ARG A 45 20.63 6.13 0.70
C ARG A 45 20.91 6.45 -0.77
N ARG A 46 19.98 6.12 -1.67
CA ARG A 46 20.13 6.41 -3.11
C ARG A 46 20.00 7.89 -3.44
N ALA A 47 19.15 8.63 -2.72
CA ALA A 47 19.05 10.08 -2.86
C ALA A 47 20.35 10.77 -2.47
N LYS A 48 20.94 10.42 -1.31
CA LYS A 48 22.26 10.91 -0.87
C LYS A 48 23.35 10.61 -1.89
N TRP A 49 23.37 9.40 -2.45
CA TRP A 49 24.34 9.02 -3.47
C TRP A 49 24.19 9.87 -4.75
N ARG A 50 22.96 10.08 -5.23
CA ARG A 50 22.68 10.95 -6.39
C ARG A 50 23.19 12.37 -6.15
N ASP A 51 22.92 12.94 -4.98
CA ASP A 51 23.31 14.32 -4.66
C ASP A 51 24.84 14.49 -4.64
N ALA A 52 25.57 13.44 -4.26
CA ALA A 52 27.03 13.38 -4.35
C ALA A 52 27.56 13.08 -5.77
N HIS A 53 26.73 12.55 -6.67
CA HIS A 53 27.11 12.13 -8.03
C HIS A 53 26.14 12.67 -9.10
N PRO A 54 25.98 13.99 -9.24
CA PRO A 54 24.90 14.60 -10.02
C PRO A 54 24.93 14.28 -11.52
N ALA A 55 26.10 13.95 -12.09
CA ALA A 55 26.22 13.57 -13.51
C ALA A 55 26.02 12.07 -13.78
N GLN A 56 25.90 11.25 -12.72
CA GLN A 56 25.86 9.78 -12.81
C GLN A 56 24.68 9.17 -12.03
N GLY A 57 23.90 10.02 -11.33
CA GLY A 57 22.75 9.64 -10.53
C GLY A 57 21.46 9.45 -11.33
N LYS A 58 20.67 8.44 -10.93
CA LYS A 58 19.25 8.36 -11.32
C LYS A 58 18.47 9.50 -10.66
N SER A 59 17.45 10.02 -11.36
CA SER A 59 16.55 11.03 -10.77
C SER A 59 15.78 10.45 -9.59
N LEU A 60 15.24 11.31 -8.70
CA LEU A 60 14.45 10.86 -7.55
C LEU A 60 13.25 9.99 -7.98
N ALA A 61 12.56 10.41 -9.05
CA ALA A 61 11.44 9.66 -9.63
C ALA A 61 11.86 8.28 -10.15
N GLN A 62 13.03 8.18 -10.78
CA GLN A 62 13.58 6.89 -11.24
C GLN A 62 13.96 5.98 -10.06
N ILE A 63 14.47 6.55 -8.98
CA ILE A 63 14.80 5.81 -7.75
C ILE A 63 13.52 5.27 -7.12
N ALA A 64 12.49 6.11 -6.94
CA ALA A 64 11.21 5.73 -6.36
C ALA A 64 10.48 4.67 -7.19
N SER A 65 10.40 4.86 -8.51
CA SER A 65 9.82 3.89 -9.43
C SER A 65 10.51 2.51 -9.34
N GLY A 66 11.84 2.48 -9.24
CA GLY A 66 12.59 1.23 -9.10
C GLY A 66 12.46 0.55 -7.72
N LEU A 67 11.97 1.26 -6.71
CA LEU A 67 11.69 0.72 -5.37
C LEU A 67 10.20 0.38 -5.19
N GLY A 68 9.36 0.58 -6.21
CA GLY A 68 7.93 0.32 -6.13
C GLY A 68 7.14 1.30 -5.27
N ILE A 69 7.72 2.48 -4.98
CA ILE A 69 7.09 3.51 -4.14
C ILE A 69 6.62 4.69 -4.99
N ARG A 70 5.48 5.27 -4.59
CA ARG A 70 4.92 6.47 -5.21
C ARG A 70 5.27 7.67 -4.33
N LEU A 71 6.05 8.61 -4.88
CA LEU A 71 6.36 9.90 -4.25
C LEU A 71 5.16 10.84 -4.33
#